data_AF-A0A974ZZD7-F1
#
_entry.id   AF-A0A974ZZD7-F1
#
_cell.length_a   1.000
_cell.length_b   1.000
_cell.length_c   1.000
_cell.angle_alpha   90.00
_cell.angle_beta   90.00
_cell.angle_gamma   90.00
#
_symmetry.space_group_name_H-M   'P 1'
#
loop_
_entity.id
_entity.type
_entity.pdbx_description
1 polymer ?
#
loop_
_entity_poly.entity_id
_entity_poly.type
_entity_poly.pdbx_seq_one_letter_code
_entity_poly.pdbx_strand_id
1 'polypeptide(L)'
;MKGYCSTGKNYYHNKDAAEEALIEHLGRNSYAKGTGPINVYLCEFCDGYHFTSKGEESELLHDPEVLRRIKKLRIQSEWDDNY
;
A
#
# COMPACT_ATOMS: atom_id res chain seq x y z
N MET A 1 -11.85 0.94 16.99
CA MET A 1 -12.54 -0.25 16.43
C MET A 1 -11.79 -0.67 15.17
N LYS A 2 -11.30 -1.91 15.09
CA LYS A 2 -10.82 -2.49 13.82
C LYS A 2 -12.08 -2.70 12.97
N GLY A 3 -12.24 -1.94 11.88
CA GLY A 3 -13.35 -2.15 10.94
C GLY A 3 -13.27 -3.57 10.40
N TYR A 4 -14.20 -4.43 10.82
CA TYR A 4 -14.18 -5.85 10.46
C TYR A 4 -14.70 -5.99 9.03
N CYS A 5 -13.80 -6.24 8.07
CA CYS A 5 -14.17 -6.60 6.72
C CYS A 5 -14.05 -8.12 6.53
N SER A 6 -15.05 -8.75 5.91
CA SER A 6 -15.04 -10.19 5.60
C SER A 6 -13.87 -10.62 4.70
N THR A 7 -13.23 -9.68 4.00
CA THR A 7 -12.03 -9.93 3.20
C THR A 7 -10.78 -10.19 4.04
N GLY A 8 -10.79 -9.85 5.33
CA GLY A 8 -9.63 -9.92 6.22
C GLY A 8 -8.52 -8.90 5.91
N LYS A 9 -8.74 -8.00 4.94
CA LYS A 9 -7.77 -6.97 4.55
C LYS A 9 -7.76 -5.80 5.53
N ASN A 10 -6.65 -5.07 5.57
CA ASN A 10 -6.53 -3.83 6.34
C ASN A 10 -7.56 -2.81 5.86
N TYR A 11 -8.30 -2.24 6.80
CA TYR A 11 -9.30 -1.19 6.56
C TYR A 11 -8.66 0.19 6.66
N TYR A 12 -8.92 1.04 5.67
CA TYR A 12 -8.57 2.45 5.68
C TYR A 12 -9.84 3.30 5.50
N HIS A 13 -9.97 4.38 6.27
CA HIS A 13 -11.22 5.14 6.38
C HIS A 13 -11.47 6.10 5.19
N ASN A 14 -10.42 6.46 4.45
CA ASN A 14 -10.52 7.23 3.22
C ASN A 14 -9.42 6.79 2.24
N LYS A 15 -9.52 7.29 1.00
CA LYS A 15 -8.60 6.94 -0.08
C LYS A 15 -7.18 7.40 0.22
N ASP A 16 -7.00 8.64 0.63
CA ASP A 16 -5.68 9.24 0.89
C ASP A 16 -4.90 8.45 1.95
N ALA A 17 -5.55 8.05 3.04
CA ALA A 17 -4.93 7.23 4.08
C ALA A 17 -4.55 5.83 3.58
N ALA A 18 -5.32 5.28 2.64
CA ALA A 18 -5.02 4.00 2.03
C ALA A 18 -3.84 4.12 1.04
N GLU A 19 -3.79 5.18 0.23
CA GLU A 19 -2.70 5.43 -0.70
C GLU A 19 -1.39 5.73 0.04
N GLU A 20 -1.45 6.53 1.09
CA GLU A 20 -0.31 6.79 1.97
C GLU A 20 0.20 5.48 2.61
N ALA A 21 -0.71 4.65 3.13
CA ALA A 21 -0.34 3.34 3.65
C ALA A 21 0.21 2.40 2.57
N LEU A 22 -0.26 2.50 1.33
CA LEU A 22 0.26 1.72 0.20
C LEU A 22 1.71 2.08 -0.10
N ILE A 23 2.06 3.38 -0.13
CA ILE A 23 3.45 3.86 -0.30
C ILE A 23 4.35 3.29 0.80
N GLU A 24 3.93 3.42 2.06
CA GLU A 24 4.71 2.91 3.19
C GLU A 24 4.89 1.40 3.11
N HIS A 25 3.82 0.68 2.76
CA HIS A 25 3.82 -0.76 2.65
C HIS A 25 4.75 -1.25 1.54
N LEU A 26 4.76 -0.61 0.37
CA LEU A 26 5.67 -0.92 -0.73
C LEU A 26 7.13 -0.60 -0.38
N GLY A 27 7.36 0.44 0.43
CA GLY A 27 8.69 0.77 0.94
C GLY A 27 9.23 -0.27 1.92
N ARG A 28 8.43 -0.67 2.91
CA ARG A 28 8.84 -1.59 3.99
C ARG A 28 8.85 -3.06 3.59
N ASN A 29 8.25 -3.42 2.46
CA ASN A 29 8.15 -4.82 2.04
C ASN A 29 8.88 -5.05 0.71
N SER A 30 9.58 -6.18 0.62
CA SER A 30 10.27 -6.62 -0.59
C SER A 30 9.36 -7.52 -1.41
N TYR A 31 8.71 -6.92 -2.41
CA TYR A 31 7.91 -7.64 -3.39
C TYR A 31 8.75 -8.05 -4.60
N ALA A 32 8.56 -9.28 -5.08
CA ALA A 32 9.06 -9.70 -6.37
C ALA A 32 8.38 -8.89 -7.48
N LYS A 33 9.01 -8.83 -8.67
CA LYS A 33 8.45 -8.11 -9.81
C LYS A 33 7.05 -8.66 -10.14
N GLY A 34 6.06 -7.77 -10.18
CA GLY A 34 4.66 -8.13 -10.45
C GLY A 34 3.92 -8.74 -9.26
N THR A 35 4.49 -8.70 -8.05
CA THR A 35 3.81 -9.10 -6.82
C THR A 35 3.58 -7.89 -5.90
N GLY A 36 2.68 -8.06 -4.93
CA GLY A 36 2.29 -6.99 -4.02
C GLY A 36 1.10 -6.17 -4.52
N PRO A 37 0.64 -5.21 -3.71
CA PRO A 37 -0.46 -4.34 -4.07
C PRO A 37 -0.02 -3.24 -5.02
N ILE A 38 -0.87 -2.95 -6.01
CA ILE A 38 -0.62 -1.93 -7.06
C ILE A 38 -1.63 -0.78 -7.00
N ASN A 39 -2.69 -0.93 -6.20
CA ASN A 39 -3.73 0.09 -6.06
C ASN A 39 -4.54 -0.11 -4.76
N VAL A 40 -5.44 0.82 -4.48
CA VAL A 40 -6.46 0.73 -3.45
C VAL A 40 -7.86 0.79 -4.06
N TYR A 41 -8.84 0.13 -3.43
CA TYR A 41 -10.24 0.16 -3.88
C TYR A 41 -11.19 0.34 -2.70
N LEU A 42 -12.33 0.99 -2.95
CA LEU A 42 -13.43 1.09 -2.00
C LEU A 42 -14.16 -0.26 -1.90
N CYS A 43 -14.28 -0.78 -0.69
CA CYS A 43 -14.92 -2.04 -0.41
C CYS A 43 -16.43 -1.88 -0.23
N GLU A 44 -17.21 -2.60 -1.02
CA GLU A 44 -18.67 -2.59 -0.97
C GLU A 44 -19.26 -3.24 0.30
N PHE A 45 -18.45 -3.97 1.07
CA PHE A 45 -18.92 -4.68 2.28
C PHE A 45 -18.72 -3.90 3.57
N CYS A 46 -17.74 -3.00 3.61
CA CYS A 46 -17.35 -2.32 4.85
C CYS A 46 -17.13 -0.81 4.67
N ASP A 47 -17.40 -0.27 3.48
CA ASP A 47 -17.23 1.15 3.13
C ASP A 47 -15.81 1.71 3.36
N GLY A 48 -14.83 0.82 3.46
CA GLY A 48 -13.42 1.16 3.67
C GLY A 48 -12.58 0.92 2.44
N TYR A 49 -11.39 1.49 2.40
CA TYR A 49 -10.41 1.25 1.36
C TYR A 49 -9.51 0.06 1.72
N HIS A 50 -9.17 -0.74 0.72
CA HIS A 50 -8.29 -1.90 0.84
C HIS A 50 -7.26 -1.94 -0.28
N PHE A 51 -6.14 -2.60 -0.03
CA PHE A 51 -5.15 -2.88 -1.06
C PHE A 51 -5.65 -3.93 -2.07
N THR A 52 -5.19 -3.78 -3.31
CA THR A 52 -5.41 -4.75 -4.39
C THR A 52 -4.15 -4.92 -5.22
N SER A 53 -3.89 -6.16 -5.64
CA SER A 53 -2.88 -6.53 -6.64
C SER A 53 -3.48 -6.72 -8.04
N LYS A 54 -4.77 -6.41 -8.21
CA LYS A 54 -5.55 -6.57 -9.44
C LYS A 54 -6.02 -5.22 -9.96
N GLY A 55 -6.18 -5.14 -11.27
CA GLY A 55 -6.70 -3.96 -11.96
C GLY A 55 -5.58 -3.08 -12.50
N GLU A 56 -5.90 -1.80 -12.70
CA GLU A 56 -4.96 -0.79 -13.14
C GLU A 56 -4.08 -0.32 -11.97
N GLU A 57 -2.81 -0.08 -12.25
CA GLU A 57 -1.88 0.47 -11.29
C GLU A 57 -2.29 1.91 -10.94
N SER A 58 -2.15 2.29 -9.66
CA SER A 58 -2.46 3.66 -9.24
C SER A 58 -1.53 4.65 -9.95
N GLU A 59 -2.09 5.74 -10.50
CA GLU A 59 -1.32 6.85 -11.08
C GLU A 59 -0.29 7.43 -10.11
N LEU A 60 -0.57 7.33 -8.80
CA LEU A 60 0.34 7.73 -7.73
C LEU A 60 1.67 6.96 -7.77
N LEU A 61 1.67 5.71 -8.25
CA LEU A 61 2.88 4.91 -8.41
C LEU A 61 3.68 5.29 -9.67
N HIS A 62 3.16 6.18 -10.52
CA HIS A 62 3.89 6.74 -11.66
C HIS A 62 4.55 8.08 -11.32
N ASP A 63 4.21 8.68 -10.17
CA ASP A 63 4.82 9.92 -9.71
C ASP A 63 6.30 9.69 -9.30
N PRO A 64 7.26 10.40 -9.93
CA PRO A 64 8.68 10.29 -9.59
C PRO A 64 9.01 10.62 -8.13
N GLU A 65 8.26 11.52 -7.48
CA GLU A 65 8.45 11.86 -6.07
C GLU A 65 8.05 10.70 -5.16
N VAL A 66 6.92 10.06 -5.45
CA VAL A 66 6.43 8.89 -4.72
C VAL A 66 7.39 7.72 -4.89
N LEU A 67 7.85 7.45 -6.11
CA LEU A 67 8.84 6.39 -6.38
C LEU A 67 10.14 6.62 -5.61
N ARG A 68 10.60 7.88 -5.52
CA ARG A 68 11.78 8.25 -4.72
C ARG A 68 11.53 7.99 -3.23
N ARG A 69 10.33 8.29 -2.74
CA ARG A 69 9.94 8.04 -1.36
C ARG A 69 9.90 6.54 -1.02
N ILE A 70 9.29 5.71 -1.87
CA ILE A 70 9.28 4.25 -1.72
C ILE A 70 10.71 3.71 -1.64
N LYS A 71 11.60 4.16 -2.54
CA LYS A 71 13.01 3.76 -2.53
C LYS A 71 13.72 4.14 -1.23
N LYS A 72 13.48 5.35 -0.72
CA LYS A 72 14.07 5.81 0.56
C LYS A 72 13.59 4.95 1.73
N LEU A 73 12.30 4.64 1.79
CA LEU A 73 11.71 3.79 2.82
C LEU A 73 12.27 2.36 2.79
N ARG A 74 12.51 1.81 1.59
CA ARG A 74 13.13 0.49 1.45
C ARG A 74 14.55 0.45 1.99
N ILE A 75 15.37 1.44 1.63
CA ILE A 75 16.72 1.57 2.18
C ILE A 75 16.64 1.69 3.71
N GLN A 76 15.74 2.51 4.25
CA GLN A 76 15.60 2.62 5.71
C GLN A 76 15.23 1.28 6.36
N SER A 77 14.26 0.55 5.80
CA SER A 77 13.84 -0.75 6.31
C SER A 77 14.97 -1.77 6.30
N GLU A 78 15.79 -1.79 5.23
CA GLU A 78 16.95 -2.67 5.14
C GLU A 78 17.99 -2.37 6.23
N TRP A 79 18.14 -1.12 6.65
CA TRP A 79 19.08 -0.75 7.72
C TRP A 79 18.54 -1.13 9.10
N ASP A 80 17.23 -0.95 9.31
CA ASP A 80 16.56 -1.34 10.55
C ASP A 80 16.60 -2.86 10.78
N ASP A 81 16.53 -3.68 9.71
CA ASP A 81 16.59 -5.15 9.81
C ASP A 81 18.01 -5.70 10.12
N ASN A 82 19.05 -4.89 9.94
CA ASN A 82 20.46 -5.30 10.10
C ASN A 82 21.06 -4.93 11.47
N TYR A 83 20.26 -4.46 12.43
CA TYR A 83 20.69 -4.03 13.76
C TYR A 83 19.78 -4.56 14.87
#